data_AF-A0AAV5Q116-F1
#
_entry.id   AF-A0AAV5Q116-F1
#
_cell.length_a   1.000
_cell.length_b   1.000
_cell.length_c   1.000
_cell.angle_alpha   90.00
_cell.angle_beta   90.00
_cell.angle_gamma   90.00
#
_symmetry.space_group_name_H-M   'P 1'
#
loop_
_entity.id
_entity.type
_entity.pdbx_description
1 polymer ?
#
loop_
_entity_poly.entity_id
_entity_poly.type
_entity_poly.pdbx_seq_one_letter_code
_entity_poly.pdbx_strand_id
1 'polypeptide(L)'
;MLSRSKLAVRYFSCTRKSLYALDKSKLGDLSKSLKSLENSEFDHSEFKDLITHHHTRLNNNIDEAEKEYTNIYNLAASLTKALDTSPLVSLDDKREIMNLLIEKFAKYNYAASNLAFKTLGNNKENLTLHSAVELVTHNPGRVTSSHDLYKKLQPEDQVPHDLLIAATIKKLLFGDAVEIKEGLEKVNLEKLESIVSLFNKIGDKSQIDDETFTKFVNVLVDLECTRLITKIQVPSHILESVIMEQDLKGSDYLYMFETSINNGTSLSGNSLLKILMPISSLQLKNVKESDNLKELRQKLNITFDELAPVSEITDEIREQIQELALDDSFKVRLDLIKSSGFHSKDIEKAIYFFQKYQSLIPEGTQEQYNLKSTISLVTVYDCINKDDDKLLRLAESLVPQSPVPAAQNLASFVLYHGWSGDSDKSLYVYNKSLDIYLEPREGNESNRGMLVYSLAAVSLLGKEIGLAQVVKKKSMENELINDEWEARLTNLLKDYGDIVEACAEDEGKFRKEMKTIFLNALITFSP
;
A
#
# COMPACT_ATOMS: atom_id res chain seq x y z
N MET A 1 -26.20 78.17 44.48
CA MET A 1 -25.21 79.14 43.97
C MET A 1 -23.85 78.76 44.53
N LEU A 2 -22.86 78.58 43.63
CA LEU A 2 -21.42 78.68 43.83
C LEU A 2 -20.76 77.67 44.81
N SER A 3 -19.89 76.77 44.30
CA SER A 3 -18.42 76.93 44.16
C SER A 3 -17.73 76.95 45.54
N ARG A 4 -16.64 76.23 45.84
CA ARG A 4 -15.48 75.69 45.10
C ARG A 4 -14.70 74.88 46.16
N SER A 5 -14.35 73.62 45.92
CA SER A 5 -13.07 73.16 45.34
C SER A 5 -11.89 73.03 46.31
N LYS A 6 -11.34 71.80 46.33
CA LYS A 6 -9.92 71.41 46.39
C LYS A 6 -9.24 71.52 47.77
N LEU A 7 -8.35 70.62 48.19
CA LEU A 7 -7.38 69.78 47.46
C LEU A 7 -6.96 68.62 48.38
N ALA A 8 -6.79 67.42 47.83
CA ALA A 8 -5.81 66.46 48.34
C ALA A 8 -5.24 65.67 47.16
N VAL A 9 -3.93 65.83 46.98
CA VAL A 9 -3.08 65.20 45.98
C VAL A 9 -3.04 63.69 46.20
N ARG A 10 -3.17 62.90 45.13
CA ARG A 10 -2.64 61.53 45.08
C ARG A 10 -1.91 61.32 43.77
N TYR A 11 -0.60 61.10 43.90
CA TYR A 11 0.22 60.42 42.92
C TYR A 11 -0.43 59.08 42.56
N PHE A 12 -0.60 58.82 41.27
CA PHE A 12 -0.83 57.47 40.78
C PHE A 12 0.22 57.16 39.73
N SER A 13 1.16 56.31 40.11
CA SER A 13 1.98 55.52 39.20
C SER A 13 1.08 54.53 38.47
N CYS A 14 0.83 54.74 37.18
CA CYS A 14 0.21 53.73 36.33
C CYS A 14 1.27 52.72 35.89
N THR A 15 1.52 51.71 36.72
CA THR A 15 2.24 50.48 36.35
C THR A 15 1.32 49.54 35.57
N ARG A 16 1.76 49.04 34.41
CA ARG A 16 1.55 47.72 33.73
C ARG A 16 0.17 47.01 33.72
N LYS A 17 -0.83 47.46 34.46
CA LYS A 17 -2.11 46.77 34.71
C LYS A 17 -3.25 47.25 33.81
N SER A 18 -3.09 48.34 33.07
CA SER A 18 -4.16 48.87 32.20
C SER A 18 -4.28 48.18 30.84
N LEU A 19 -3.28 47.38 30.43
CA LEU A 19 -3.35 46.57 29.20
C LEU A 19 -4.03 45.21 29.39
N TYR A 20 -4.13 44.72 30.64
CA TYR A 20 -4.79 43.46 30.97
C TYR A 20 -6.30 43.60 31.27
N ALA A 21 -6.86 44.80 31.09
CA ALA A 21 -8.30 44.99 30.99
C ALA A 21 -8.77 44.86 29.52
N LEU A 22 -8.23 43.88 28.79
CA LEU A 22 -8.83 43.41 27.54
C LEU A 22 -10.00 42.52 27.93
N ASP A 23 -11.13 43.20 28.06
CA ASP A 23 -12.45 42.65 28.29
C ASP A 23 -12.80 41.60 27.22
N LYS A 24 -13.77 40.74 27.53
CA LYS A 24 -14.21 39.54 26.80
C LYS A 24 -14.83 39.80 25.41
N SER A 25 -14.33 40.73 24.60
CA SER A 25 -14.93 41.07 23.32
C SER A 25 -14.00 40.80 22.12
N LYS A 26 -14.63 40.25 21.09
CA LYS A 26 -14.22 39.90 19.71
C LYS A 26 -12.94 40.59 19.18
N LEU A 27 -12.20 39.92 18.27
CA LEU A 27 -11.07 40.54 17.53
C LEU A 27 -11.42 41.89 16.86
N GLY A 28 -12.71 42.21 16.65
CA GLY A 28 -13.19 43.50 16.16
C GLY A 28 -12.85 44.71 17.04
N ASP A 29 -12.61 44.54 18.35
CA ASP A 29 -12.12 45.62 19.22
C ASP A 29 -10.62 45.86 19.09
N LEU A 30 -9.91 44.98 18.38
CA LEU A 30 -8.46 45.03 18.22
C LEU A 30 -7.99 45.96 17.10
N SER A 31 -8.79 46.13 16.03
CA SER A 31 -8.52 47.20 15.05
C SER A 31 -8.73 48.58 15.67
N LYS A 32 -9.58 48.70 16.70
CA LYS A 32 -9.74 49.92 17.49
C LYS A 32 -8.56 50.16 18.42
N SER A 33 -8.06 49.12 19.09
CA SER A 33 -6.84 49.21 19.92
C SER A 33 -5.59 49.54 19.08
N LEU A 34 -5.45 48.97 17.88
CA LEU A 34 -4.38 49.32 16.93
C LEU A 34 -4.50 50.75 16.41
N LYS A 35 -5.72 51.26 16.18
CA LYS A 35 -5.95 52.67 15.85
C LYS A 35 -5.63 53.63 16.99
N SER A 36 -5.82 53.24 18.25
CA SER A 36 -5.35 54.05 19.39
C SER A 36 -3.83 53.98 19.57
N LEU A 37 -3.20 52.90 19.09
CA LEU A 37 -1.76 52.68 19.17
C LEU A 37 -0.97 53.42 18.07
N GLU A 38 -1.56 53.74 16.91
CA GLU A 38 -0.92 54.57 15.84
C GLU A 38 -0.36 55.93 16.33
N ASN A 39 -0.66 56.36 17.57
CA ASN A 39 -0.32 57.68 18.13
C ASN A 39 0.60 57.69 19.36
N SER A 40 1.18 56.56 19.80
CA SER A 40 2.05 56.49 21.01
C SER A 40 3.43 55.90 20.73
N GLU A 41 4.45 56.31 21.49
CA GLU A 41 5.79 55.69 21.51
C GLU A 41 5.66 54.21 21.89
N PHE A 42 6.07 53.30 21.00
CA PHE A 42 5.77 51.86 21.08
C PHE A 42 6.81 51.05 21.86
N ASP A 43 6.35 50.08 22.65
CA ASP A 43 7.14 48.96 23.17
C ASP A 43 6.85 47.70 22.33
N HIS A 44 7.87 47.16 21.66
CA HIS A 44 7.76 46.01 20.75
C HIS A 44 7.23 44.73 21.42
N SER A 45 7.33 44.62 22.75
CA SER A 45 6.79 43.49 23.51
C SER A 45 5.25 43.41 23.43
N GLU A 46 4.56 44.54 23.26
CA GLU A 46 3.09 44.60 23.21
C GLU A 46 2.52 43.91 21.96
N PHE A 47 3.22 43.95 20.83
CA PHE A 47 2.77 43.27 19.60
C PHE A 47 2.87 41.75 19.71
N LYS A 48 3.94 41.25 20.34
CA LYS A 48 4.16 39.81 20.53
C LYS A 48 3.15 39.23 21.50
N ASP A 49 2.91 39.92 22.61
CA ASP A 49 1.90 39.52 23.60
C ASP A 49 0.50 39.48 22.98
N LEU A 50 0.19 40.46 22.13
CA LEU A 50 -1.09 40.54 21.44
C LEU A 50 -1.28 39.38 20.44
N ILE A 51 -0.30 39.09 19.59
CA ILE A 51 -0.35 37.95 18.67
C ILE A 51 -0.54 36.63 19.45
N THR A 52 0.23 36.45 20.52
CA THR A 52 0.22 35.23 21.34
C THR A 52 -1.11 35.05 22.07
N HIS A 53 -1.67 36.13 22.64
CA HIS A 53 -2.96 36.10 23.32
C HIS A 53 -4.08 35.66 22.36
N HIS A 54 -4.12 36.21 21.16
CA HIS A 54 -5.16 35.90 20.17
C HIS A 54 -5.05 34.48 19.63
N HIS A 55 -3.84 34.01 19.34
CA HIS A 55 -3.66 32.61 18.99
C HIS A 55 -4.14 31.70 20.12
N THR A 56 -3.75 31.96 21.37
CA THR A 56 -4.14 31.10 22.51
C THR A 56 -5.67 31.00 22.62
N ARG A 57 -6.38 32.10 22.41
CA ARG A 57 -7.84 32.11 22.37
C ARG A 57 -8.41 31.26 21.24
N LEU A 58 -7.88 31.40 20.02
CA LEU A 58 -8.33 30.61 18.85
C LEU A 58 -8.06 29.12 19.02
N ASN A 59 -6.94 28.75 19.63
CA ASN A 59 -6.64 27.35 19.99
C ASN A 59 -7.67 26.77 20.96
N ASN A 60 -8.16 27.57 21.91
CA ASN A 60 -9.13 27.12 22.91
C ASN A 60 -10.58 27.10 22.39
N ASN A 61 -10.88 27.76 21.26
CA ASN A 61 -12.21 27.86 20.65
C ASN A 61 -12.14 27.69 19.12
N ILE A 62 -11.88 26.46 18.66
CA ILE A 62 -11.69 26.15 17.22
C ILE A 62 -12.92 26.52 16.37
N ASP A 63 -14.14 26.35 16.91
CA ASP A 63 -15.41 26.68 16.22
C ASP A 63 -15.62 28.19 15.98
N GLU A 64 -14.82 29.05 16.60
CA GLU A 64 -14.84 30.50 16.38
C GLU A 64 -13.85 30.94 15.28
N ALA A 65 -12.92 30.07 14.86
CA ALA A 65 -11.83 30.45 13.96
C ALA A 65 -12.32 30.90 12.57
N GLU A 66 -13.29 30.21 11.97
CA GLU A 66 -13.88 30.64 10.69
C GLU A 66 -14.61 31.98 10.80
N LYS A 67 -15.28 32.22 11.94
CA LYS A 67 -15.99 33.47 12.21
C LYS A 67 -15.03 34.65 12.42
N GLU A 68 -13.79 34.35 12.80
CA GLU A 68 -12.75 35.34 13.04
C GLU A 68 -11.78 35.54 11.86
N TYR A 69 -11.95 34.81 10.75
CA TYR A 69 -11.10 34.88 9.55
C TYR A 69 -10.83 36.32 9.10
N THR A 70 -11.89 37.11 8.88
CA THR A 70 -11.79 38.53 8.45
C THR A 70 -11.03 39.37 9.48
N ASN A 71 -11.21 39.09 10.77
CA ASN A 71 -10.57 39.86 11.80
C ASN A 71 -9.06 39.55 11.91
N ILE A 72 -8.65 38.30 11.68
CA ILE A 72 -7.23 37.91 11.60
C ILE A 72 -6.54 38.63 10.43
N TYR A 73 -7.19 38.70 9.28
CA TYR A 73 -6.67 39.45 8.14
C TYR A 73 -6.54 40.94 8.45
N ASN A 74 -7.59 41.55 9.04
CA ASN A 74 -7.57 42.96 9.41
C ASN A 74 -6.47 43.27 10.44
N LEU A 75 -6.26 42.36 11.40
CA LEU A 75 -5.15 42.44 12.35
C LEU A 75 -3.81 42.49 11.62
N ALA A 76 -3.53 41.54 10.73
CA ALA A 76 -2.29 41.51 9.95
C ALA A 76 -2.09 42.76 9.10
N ALA A 77 -3.15 43.26 8.47
CA ALA A 77 -3.11 44.49 7.67
C ALA A 77 -2.81 45.73 8.53
N SER A 78 -3.47 45.85 9.69
CA SER A 78 -3.22 46.96 10.62
C SER A 78 -1.82 46.91 11.22
N LEU A 79 -1.32 45.73 11.61
CA LEU A 79 0.04 45.55 12.10
C LEU A 79 1.08 45.90 11.05
N THR A 80 0.91 45.38 9.83
CA THR A 80 1.79 45.69 8.69
C THR A 80 1.91 47.19 8.49
N LYS A 81 0.77 47.89 8.43
CA LYS A 81 0.73 49.33 8.26
C LYS A 81 1.44 50.06 9.41
N ALA A 82 1.16 49.68 10.66
CA ALA A 82 1.76 50.30 11.84
C ALA A 82 3.29 50.15 11.84
N LEU A 83 3.80 48.96 11.52
CA LEU A 83 5.23 48.65 11.45
C LEU A 83 5.94 49.40 10.29
N ASP A 84 5.26 49.59 9.15
CA ASP A 84 5.81 50.36 8.02
C ASP A 84 5.87 51.87 8.31
N THR A 85 4.94 52.40 9.10
CA THR A 85 4.87 53.83 9.41
C THR A 85 5.67 54.26 10.64
N SER A 86 6.12 53.32 11.47
CA SER A 86 6.81 53.63 12.72
C SER A 86 8.33 53.73 12.51
N PRO A 87 8.95 54.92 12.64
CA PRO A 87 10.38 55.09 12.42
C PRO A 87 11.26 54.50 13.54
N LEU A 88 10.65 54.03 14.64
CA LEU A 88 11.34 53.50 15.82
C LEU A 88 11.49 51.97 15.82
N VAL A 89 10.83 51.26 14.90
CA VAL A 89 10.87 49.80 14.84
C VAL A 89 12.09 49.35 14.03
N SER A 90 12.96 48.55 14.64
CA SER A 90 14.12 47.99 13.93
C SER A 90 13.68 46.99 12.85
N LEU A 91 14.51 46.78 11.83
CA LEU A 91 14.24 45.77 10.80
C LEU A 91 14.16 44.35 11.40
N ASP A 92 14.90 44.08 12.47
CA ASP A 92 14.90 42.77 13.14
C ASP A 92 13.63 42.55 13.96
N ASP A 93 13.12 43.58 14.64
CA ASP A 93 11.81 43.50 15.33
C ASP A 93 10.68 43.29 14.34
N LYS A 94 10.73 43.99 13.20
CA LYS A 94 9.76 43.79 12.10
C LYS A 94 9.81 42.35 11.58
N ARG A 95 11.00 41.80 11.36
CA ARG A 95 11.19 40.39 10.97
C ARG A 95 10.57 39.45 11.99
N GLU A 96 10.88 39.64 13.28
CA GLU A 96 10.40 38.77 14.33
C GLU A 96 8.87 38.79 14.45
N ILE A 97 8.25 39.97 14.43
CA ILE A 97 6.78 40.11 14.55
C ILE A 97 6.07 39.49 13.33
N MET A 98 6.59 39.68 12.11
CA MET A 98 5.97 39.10 10.91
C MET A 98 6.11 37.58 10.87
N ASN A 99 7.26 37.02 11.27
CA ASN A 99 7.42 35.58 11.39
C ASN A 99 6.48 35.01 12.46
N LEU A 100 6.37 35.67 13.62
CA LEU A 100 5.41 35.27 14.65
C LEU A 100 3.97 35.29 14.12
N LEU A 101 3.61 36.27 13.28
CA LEU A 101 2.29 36.33 12.66
C LEU A 101 2.03 35.13 11.75
N ILE A 102 3.01 34.77 10.90
CA ILE A 102 2.94 33.60 10.02
C ILE A 102 2.78 32.33 10.85
N GLU A 103 3.70 32.10 11.79
CA GLU A 103 3.72 30.91 12.65
C GLU A 103 2.43 30.71 13.43
N LYS A 104 1.77 31.81 13.80
CA LYS A 104 0.60 31.79 14.67
C LYS A 104 -0.72 31.77 13.91
N PHE A 105 -0.77 32.23 12.66
CA PHE A 105 -2.02 32.42 11.94
C PHE A 105 -2.11 31.74 10.57
N ALA A 106 -1.06 31.10 10.05
CA ALA A 106 -1.10 30.40 8.76
C ALA A 106 -2.25 29.38 8.67
N LYS A 107 -2.45 28.59 9.72
CA LYS A 107 -3.54 27.61 9.84
C LYS A 107 -4.94 28.21 9.73
N TYR A 108 -5.16 29.40 10.30
CA TYR A 108 -6.49 30.00 10.39
C TYR A 108 -6.78 30.92 9.21
N ASN A 109 -5.77 31.67 8.75
CA ASN A 109 -5.90 32.61 7.65
C ASN A 109 -4.59 32.71 6.87
N TYR A 110 -4.48 31.89 5.82
CA TYR A 110 -3.32 31.91 4.94
C TYR A 110 -3.10 33.27 4.25
N ALA A 111 -4.15 34.03 3.96
CA ALA A 111 -4.03 35.35 3.35
C ALA A 111 -3.33 36.37 4.27
N ALA A 112 -3.58 36.27 5.58
CA ALA A 112 -2.88 37.09 6.58
C ALA A 112 -1.38 36.76 6.65
N SER A 113 -1.04 35.48 6.56
CA SER A 113 0.36 35.02 6.55
C SER A 113 1.08 35.39 5.27
N ASN A 114 0.40 35.28 4.12
CA ASN A 114 0.94 35.73 2.83
C ASN A 114 1.14 37.26 2.80
N LEU A 115 0.27 38.03 3.46
CA LEU A 115 0.45 39.46 3.65
C LEU A 115 1.72 39.75 4.46
N ALA A 116 1.92 39.07 5.60
CA ALA A 116 3.13 39.21 6.41
C ALA A 116 4.40 38.81 5.63
N PHE A 117 4.36 37.73 4.85
CA PHE A 117 5.49 37.33 4.00
C PHE A 117 5.80 38.38 2.91
N LYS A 118 4.77 38.99 2.33
CA LYS A 118 4.93 40.11 1.39
C LYS A 118 5.54 41.34 2.06
N THR A 119 5.20 41.62 3.31
CA THR A 119 5.80 42.68 4.13
C THR A 119 7.28 42.45 4.41
N LEU A 120 7.71 41.18 4.45
CA LEU A 120 9.12 40.78 4.48
C LEU A 120 9.79 40.82 3.10
N GLY A 121 9.13 41.43 2.10
CA GLY A 121 9.66 41.60 0.74
C GLY A 121 9.62 40.32 -0.11
N ASN A 122 8.89 39.29 0.30
CA ASN A 122 8.95 37.94 -0.28
C ASN A 122 10.39 37.37 -0.31
N ASN A 123 11.28 37.85 0.56
CA ASN A 123 12.64 37.34 0.66
C ASN A 123 12.68 36.19 1.69
N LYS A 124 13.05 34.99 1.23
CA LYS A 124 13.22 33.79 2.06
C LYS A 124 14.22 33.99 3.20
N GLU A 125 15.23 34.84 3.04
CA GLU A 125 16.24 35.12 4.07
C GLU A 125 15.66 35.85 5.29
N ASN A 126 14.48 36.47 5.13
CA ASN A 126 13.79 37.15 6.22
C ASN A 126 12.85 36.21 7.00
N LEU A 127 12.68 34.96 6.56
CA LEU A 127 11.83 33.98 7.22
C LEU A 127 12.61 33.14 8.24
N THR A 128 11.97 32.87 9.37
CA THR A 128 12.37 31.76 10.24
C THR A 128 12.00 30.45 9.56
N LEU A 129 12.71 29.37 9.91
CA LEU A 129 12.37 28.03 9.45
C LEU A 129 10.93 27.66 9.77
N HIS A 130 10.46 27.97 10.99
CA HIS A 130 9.10 27.65 11.43
C HIS A 130 8.07 28.38 10.56
N SER A 131 8.28 29.67 10.28
CA SER A 131 7.41 30.42 9.36
C SER A 131 7.37 29.82 7.95
N ALA A 132 8.51 29.38 7.41
CA ALA A 132 8.56 28.73 6.11
C ALA A 132 7.78 27.40 6.09
N VAL A 133 7.92 26.58 7.15
CA VAL A 133 7.17 25.32 7.32
C VAL A 133 5.68 25.57 7.41
N GLU A 134 5.25 26.56 8.19
CA GLU A 134 3.83 26.94 8.36
C GLU A 134 3.21 27.46 7.05
N LEU A 135 3.98 28.23 6.26
CA LEU A 135 3.56 28.65 4.92
C LEU A 135 3.32 27.45 4.00
N VAL A 136 4.20 26.46 3.97
CA VAL A 136 3.98 25.26 3.13
C VAL A 136 2.82 24.42 3.65
N THR A 137 2.79 24.17 4.96
CA THR A 137 1.81 23.28 5.61
C THR A 137 0.38 23.76 5.39
N HIS A 138 0.16 25.07 5.44
CA HIS A 138 -1.17 25.66 5.31
C HIS A 138 -1.43 26.32 3.97
N ASN A 139 -0.55 26.15 2.98
CA ASN A 139 -0.78 26.65 1.63
C ASN A 139 -2.03 25.98 1.01
N PRO A 140 -3.03 26.77 0.59
CA PRO A 140 -4.24 26.24 -0.03
C PRO A 140 -4.04 25.83 -1.49
N GLY A 141 -2.93 26.21 -2.14
CA GLY A 141 -2.63 25.87 -3.54
C GLY A 141 -3.34 26.73 -4.59
N ARG A 142 -4.05 27.80 -4.19
CA ARG A 142 -4.86 28.65 -5.11
C ARG A 142 -4.06 29.39 -6.17
N VAL A 143 -2.88 29.88 -5.81
CA VAL A 143 -2.05 30.75 -6.66
C VAL A 143 -0.77 30.02 -7.08
N THR A 144 -0.18 29.30 -6.14
CA THR A 144 1.03 28.50 -6.35
C THR A 144 0.88 27.18 -5.60
N SER A 145 1.28 26.08 -6.24
CA SER A 145 1.33 24.78 -5.58
C SER A 145 2.28 24.81 -4.39
N SER A 146 2.05 23.94 -3.41
CA SER A 146 2.97 23.81 -2.27
C SER A 146 4.39 23.42 -2.68
N HIS A 147 4.54 22.69 -3.79
CA HIS A 147 5.85 22.36 -4.36
C HIS A 147 6.57 23.57 -4.98
N ASP A 148 5.86 24.43 -5.69
CA ASP A 148 6.45 25.66 -6.23
C ASP A 148 6.77 26.66 -5.13
N LEU A 149 5.96 26.70 -4.07
CA LEU A 149 6.23 27.48 -2.88
C LEU A 149 7.52 26.99 -2.20
N TYR A 150 7.66 25.67 -2.00
CA TYR A 150 8.90 25.07 -1.52
C TYR A 150 10.11 25.50 -2.35
N LYS A 151 10.03 25.43 -3.69
CA LYS A 151 11.12 25.86 -4.58
C LYS A 151 11.51 27.32 -4.42
N LYS A 152 10.56 28.19 -4.04
CA LYS A 152 10.83 29.61 -3.75
C LYS A 152 11.46 29.81 -2.37
N LEU A 153 11.10 28.97 -1.41
CA LEU A 153 11.54 29.07 -0.02
C LEU A 153 12.86 28.33 0.25
N GLN A 154 13.25 27.37 -0.59
CA GLN A 154 14.50 26.64 -0.41
C GLN A 154 15.72 27.57 -0.54
N PRO A 155 16.72 27.47 0.35
CA PRO A 155 17.97 28.21 0.24
C PRO A 155 18.74 27.78 -1.03
N GLU A 156 19.37 28.73 -1.72
CA GLU A 156 20.11 28.47 -2.97
C GLU A 156 21.43 27.71 -2.74
N ASP A 157 22.09 27.97 -1.61
CA ASP A 157 23.43 27.46 -1.29
C ASP A 157 23.48 26.49 -0.11
N GLN A 158 22.32 26.05 0.40
CA GLN A 158 22.25 25.17 1.57
C GLN A 158 21.30 24.00 1.34
N VAL A 159 21.58 22.88 1.98
CA VAL A 159 20.65 21.75 2.02
C VAL A 159 19.37 22.23 2.73
N PRO A 160 18.19 22.15 2.09
CA PRO A 160 16.95 22.57 2.71
C PRO A 160 16.69 21.77 3.99
N HIS A 161 16.16 22.42 5.02
CA HIS A 161 15.92 21.76 6.30
C HIS A 161 14.84 20.66 6.19
N ASP A 162 15.07 19.52 6.84
CA ASP A 162 14.22 18.32 6.74
C ASP A 162 12.74 18.58 7.03
N LEU A 163 12.43 19.36 8.08
CA LEU A 163 11.07 19.82 8.39
C LEU A 163 10.32 20.45 7.21
N LEU A 164 10.98 21.31 6.43
CA LEU A 164 10.35 21.98 5.29
C LEU A 164 10.09 20.98 4.16
N ILE A 165 11.04 20.06 3.94
CA ILE A 165 10.89 19.00 2.95
C ILE A 165 9.75 18.04 3.34
N ALA A 166 9.68 17.62 4.60
CA ALA A 166 8.64 16.75 5.14
C ALA A 166 7.24 17.38 4.99
N ALA A 167 7.09 18.66 5.33
CA ALA A 167 5.84 19.40 5.10
C ALA A 167 5.45 19.42 3.62
N THR A 168 6.43 19.60 2.72
CA THR A 168 6.20 19.61 1.26
C THR A 168 5.78 18.23 0.75
N ILE A 169 6.42 17.15 1.22
CA ILE A 169 6.06 15.77 0.86
C ILE A 169 4.63 15.47 1.31
N LYS A 170 4.27 15.85 2.53
CA LYS A 170 2.90 15.69 3.04
C LYS A 170 1.89 16.39 2.13
N LYS A 171 2.16 17.63 1.74
CA LYS A 171 1.30 18.37 0.80
C LYS A 171 1.19 17.72 -0.58
N LEU A 172 2.27 17.16 -1.10
CA LEU A 172 2.25 16.44 -2.39
C LEU A 172 1.47 15.12 -2.33
N LEU A 173 1.48 14.43 -1.19
CA LEU A 173 0.81 13.14 -1.00
C LEU A 173 -0.70 13.27 -0.71
N PHE A 174 -1.09 14.29 0.07
CA PHE A 174 -2.48 14.51 0.48
C PHE A 174 -3.20 15.56 -0.37
N GLY A 175 -2.46 16.34 -1.16
CA GLY A 175 -2.98 17.39 -2.01
C GLY A 175 -3.09 18.75 -1.34
N ASP A 176 -3.14 19.78 -2.18
CA ASP A 176 -3.52 21.13 -1.75
C ASP A 176 -5.04 21.23 -1.53
N ALA A 177 -5.50 22.16 -0.69
CA ALA A 177 -6.93 22.29 -0.37
C ALA A 177 -7.81 22.54 -1.61
N VAL A 178 -7.26 23.22 -2.62
CA VAL A 178 -7.93 23.40 -3.92
C VAL A 178 -7.96 22.10 -4.72
N GLU A 179 -6.86 21.37 -4.78
CA GLU A 179 -6.80 20.09 -5.49
C GLU A 179 -7.82 19.10 -4.91
N ILE A 180 -7.89 18.99 -3.58
CA ILE A 180 -8.88 18.15 -2.89
C ILE A 180 -10.31 18.58 -3.24
N LYS A 181 -10.58 19.90 -3.26
CA LYS A 181 -11.90 20.43 -3.60
C LYS A 181 -12.30 20.13 -5.05
N GLU A 182 -11.32 20.06 -5.94
CA GLU A 182 -11.51 19.82 -7.37
C GLU A 182 -11.39 18.34 -7.75
N GLY A 183 -11.06 17.44 -6.82
CA GLY A 183 -10.86 16.01 -7.07
C GLY A 183 -9.56 15.71 -7.84
N LEU A 184 -8.55 16.57 -7.71
CA LEU A 184 -7.25 16.52 -8.40
C LEU A 184 -6.08 16.16 -7.46
N GLU A 185 -6.38 15.72 -6.24
CA GLU A 185 -5.39 15.37 -5.22
C GLU A 185 -4.63 14.07 -5.50
N LYS A 186 -5.13 13.23 -6.41
CA LYS A 186 -4.50 11.94 -6.73
C LYS A 186 -3.07 12.13 -7.23
N VAL A 187 -2.14 11.36 -6.66
CA VAL A 187 -0.73 11.38 -7.04
C VAL A 187 -0.54 10.65 -8.37
N ASN A 188 0.02 11.35 -9.36
CA ASN A 188 0.47 10.79 -10.63
C ASN A 188 1.99 10.56 -10.63
N LEU A 189 2.54 10.02 -11.72
CA LEU A 189 3.96 9.69 -11.81
C LEU A 189 4.88 10.92 -11.68
N GLU A 190 4.47 12.08 -12.17
CA GLU A 190 5.22 13.35 -12.06
C GLU A 190 5.26 13.87 -10.62
N LYS A 191 4.13 13.82 -9.90
CA LYS A 191 4.08 14.12 -8.46
C LYS A 191 4.92 13.11 -7.68
N LEU A 192 4.86 11.82 -8.03
CA LEU A 192 5.68 10.79 -7.39
C LEU A 192 7.19 11.04 -7.58
N GLU A 193 7.62 11.42 -8.79
CA GLU A 193 9.01 11.82 -9.07
C GLU A 193 9.47 12.95 -8.14
N SER A 194 8.63 13.98 -7.99
CA SER A 194 8.89 15.10 -7.09
C SER A 194 8.97 14.64 -5.62
N ILE A 195 8.07 13.75 -5.20
CA ILE A 195 8.07 13.19 -3.84
C ILE A 195 9.36 12.39 -3.58
N VAL A 196 9.75 11.49 -4.48
CA VAL A 196 10.96 10.66 -4.31
C VAL A 196 12.22 11.54 -4.31
N SER A 197 12.29 12.54 -5.18
CA SER A 197 13.40 13.50 -5.22
C SER A 197 13.53 14.28 -3.91
N LEU A 198 12.41 14.74 -3.34
CA LEU A 198 12.40 15.39 -2.03
C LEU A 198 12.74 14.41 -0.90
N PHE A 199 12.18 13.20 -0.95
CA PHE A 199 12.44 12.19 0.06
C PHE A 199 13.93 11.90 0.15
N ASN A 200 14.63 11.73 -0.97
CA ASN A 200 16.08 11.47 -0.99
C ASN A 200 16.95 12.60 -0.41
N LYS A 201 16.41 13.82 -0.31
CA LYS A 201 17.12 14.97 0.28
C LYS A 201 16.97 15.06 1.80
N ILE A 202 15.98 14.39 2.39
CA ILE A 202 15.77 14.40 3.84
C ILE A 202 16.90 13.62 4.51
N GLY A 203 17.63 14.25 5.43
CA GLY A 203 18.62 13.58 6.26
C GLY A 203 17.95 12.73 7.34
N ASP A 204 17.13 13.36 8.17
CA ASP A 204 16.38 12.73 9.26
C ASP A 204 14.96 12.35 8.84
N LYS A 205 14.75 11.05 8.56
CA LYS A 205 13.44 10.51 8.17
C LYS A 205 12.40 10.55 9.29
N SER A 206 12.80 10.73 10.55
CA SER A 206 11.86 10.81 11.67
C SER A 206 10.95 12.05 11.62
N GLN A 207 11.27 13.02 10.77
CA GLN A 207 10.44 14.20 10.50
C GLN A 207 9.19 13.88 9.68
N ILE A 208 9.09 12.70 9.07
CA ILE A 208 7.91 12.25 8.33
C ILE A 208 7.06 11.40 9.29
N ASP A 209 5.83 11.84 9.53
CA ASP A 209 4.88 11.09 10.35
C ASP A 209 4.39 9.79 9.70
N ASP A 210 3.93 8.85 10.52
CA ASP A 210 3.47 7.52 10.11
C ASP A 210 2.34 7.55 9.08
N GLU A 211 1.41 8.50 9.20
CA GLU A 211 0.30 8.67 8.26
C GLU A 211 0.83 9.03 6.86
N THR A 212 1.81 9.94 6.82
CA THR A 212 2.49 10.36 5.60
C THR A 212 3.30 9.23 4.98
N PHE A 213 4.03 8.46 5.79
CA PHE A 213 4.74 7.27 5.33
C PHE A 213 3.80 6.21 4.75
N THR A 214 2.71 5.90 5.46
CA THR A 214 1.70 4.93 5.00
C THR A 214 1.09 5.38 3.68
N LYS A 215 0.71 6.66 3.57
CA LYS A 215 0.19 7.22 2.32
C LYS A 215 1.20 7.11 1.18
N PHE A 216 2.49 7.33 1.45
CA PHE A 216 3.54 7.20 0.45
C PHE A 216 3.69 5.76 -0.06
N VAL A 217 3.73 4.77 0.84
CA VAL A 217 3.80 3.35 0.45
C VAL A 217 2.58 2.95 -0.37
N ASN A 218 1.38 3.40 0.02
CA ASN A 218 0.14 3.13 -0.74
C ASN A 218 0.18 3.73 -2.14
N VAL A 219 0.71 4.94 -2.30
CA VAL A 219 0.91 5.56 -3.62
C VAL A 219 1.89 4.75 -4.47
N LEU A 220 2.95 4.19 -3.87
CA LEU A 220 3.88 3.31 -4.59
C LEU A 220 3.20 2.02 -5.06
N VAL A 221 2.34 1.42 -4.23
CA VAL A 221 1.52 0.25 -4.60
C VAL A 221 0.56 0.60 -5.74
N ASP A 222 -0.22 1.67 -5.60
CA ASP A 222 -1.22 2.11 -6.58
C ASP A 222 -0.62 2.42 -7.96
N LEU A 223 0.61 2.94 -7.99
CA LEU A 223 1.34 3.28 -9.22
C LEU A 223 2.25 2.13 -9.71
N GLU A 224 2.21 0.96 -9.08
CA GLU A 224 3.04 -0.21 -9.40
C GLU A 224 4.55 0.07 -9.31
N CYS A 225 4.95 0.96 -8.40
CA CYS A 225 6.32 1.38 -8.14
C CYS A 225 6.88 0.83 -6.81
N THR A 226 6.24 -0.19 -6.23
CA THR A 226 6.55 -0.74 -4.89
C THR A 226 8.02 -1.07 -4.69
N ARG A 227 8.75 -1.55 -5.72
CA ARG A 227 10.20 -1.84 -5.61
C ARG A 227 11.03 -0.67 -5.06
N LEU A 228 10.57 0.57 -5.22
CA LEU A 228 11.25 1.75 -4.65
C LEU A 228 11.44 1.68 -3.13
N ILE A 229 10.56 0.98 -2.40
CA ILE A 229 10.70 0.84 -0.94
C ILE A 229 12.01 0.13 -0.55
N THR A 230 12.60 -0.68 -1.44
CA THR A 230 13.92 -1.31 -1.21
C THR A 230 15.06 -0.30 -1.14
N LYS A 231 14.85 0.93 -1.65
CA LYS A 231 15.83 2.04 -1.63
C LYS A 231 15.45 3.15 -0.67
N ILE A 232 14.23 3.15 -0.19
CA ILE A 232 13.66 4.17 0.67
C ILE A 232 13.44 3.48 2.01
N GLN A 233 14.33 3.68 2.99
CA GLN A 233 14.22 3.04 4.31
C GLN A 233 12.84 3.32 4.95
N VAL A 234 11.92 2.34 4.86
CA VAL A 234 10.57 2.42 5.42
C VAL A 234 10.56 1.80 6.81
N PRO A 235 9.99 2.46 7.83
CA PRO A 235 9.85 1.86 9.16
C PRO A 235 9.03 0.55 9.12
N SER A 236 9.49 -0.48 9.83
CA SER A 236 8.91 -1.82 9.74
C SER A 236 7.44 -1.87 10.16
N HIS A 237 7.00 -1.06 11.12
CA HIS A 237 5.59 -1.00 11.52
C HIS A 237 4.66 -0.47 10.42
N ILE A 238 5.18 0.34 9.49
CA ILE A 238 4.43 0.81 8.31
C ILE A 238 4.34 -0.30 7.27
N LEU A 239 5.41 -1.08 7.08
CA LEU A 239 5.36 -2.27 6.20
C LEU A 239 4.33 -3.26 6.73
N GLU A 240 4.33 -3.54 8.04
CA GLU A 240 3.37 -4.41 8.71
C GLU A 240 1.92 -3.94 8.52
N SER A 241 1.63 -2.66 8.73
CA SER A 241 0.27 -2.14 8.58
C SER A 241 -0.23 -2.30 7.14
N VAL A 242 0.60 -1.95 6.14
CA VAL A 242 0.25 -2.06 4.72
C VAL A 242 0.07 -3.52 4.32
N ILE A 243 0.98 -4.42 4.73
CA ILE A 243 0.87 -5.86 4.48
C ILE A 243 -0.45 -6.38 5.00
N MET A 244 -0.86 -5.99 6.22
CA MET A 244 -2.04 -6.54 6.89
C MET A 244 -3.37 -5.95 6.39
N GLU A 245 -3.42 -4.66 6.07
CA GLU A 245 -4.66 -3.95 5.71
C GLU A 245 -5.08 -4.10 4.25
N GLN A 246 -4.15 -4.41 3.35
CA GLN A 246 -4.42 -4.45 1.91
C GLN A 246 -4.23 -5.84 1.31
N ASP A 247 -4.90 -6.08 0.18
CA ASP A 247 -4.67 -7.24 -0.67
C ASP A 247 -3.73 -6.81 -1.81
N LEU A 248 -2.46 -7.21 -1.71
CA LEU A 248 -1.40 -6.75 -2.58
C LEU A 248 -1.04 -7.80 -3.63
N LYS A 249 -0.35 -7.39 -4.70
CA LYS A 249 0.20 -8.35 -5.65
C LYS A 249 1.39 -9.08 -5.00
N GLY A 250 1.66 -10.31 -5.43
CA GLY A 250 2.80 -11.09 -4.91
C GLY A 250 4.13 -10.33 -4.98
N SER A 251 4.36 -9.55 -6.04
CA SER A 251 5.58 -8.73 -6.19
C SER A 251 5.69 -7.63 -5.14
N ASP A 252 4.57 -7.05 -4.70
CA ASP A 252 4.57 -6.02 -3.68
C ASP A 252 4.96 -6.61 -2.33
N TYR A 253 4.39 -7.77 -1.98
CA TYR A 253 4.78 -8.53 -0.79
C TYR A 253 6.28 -8.90 -0.82
N LEU A 254 6.80 -9.31 -1.98
CA LEU A 254 8.23 -9.62 -2.16
C LEU A 254 9.11 -8.42 -1.79
N TYR A 255 8.83 -7.24 -2.36
CA TYR A 255 9.63 -6.04 -2.10
C TYR A 255 9.51 -5.56 -0.65
N MET A 256 8.33 -5.71 -0.03
CA MET A 256 8.13 -5.36 1.38
C MET A 256 8.91 -6.29 2.31
N PHE A 257 8.89 -7.60 2.03
CA PHE A 257 9.69 -8.57 2.78
C PHE A 257 11.19 -8.28 2.66
N GLU A 258 11.69 -8.10 1.43
CA GLU A 258 13.10 -7.79 1.22
C GLU A 258 13.53 -6.50 1.92
N THR A 259 12.67 -5.48 1.92
CA THR A 259 12.93 -4.23 2.64
C THR A 259 13.02 -4.44 4.15
N SER A 260 12.19 -5.33 4.71
CA SER A 260 12.28 -5.68 6.14
C SER A 260 13.63 -6.34 6.48
N ILE A 261 14.10 -7.26 5.63
CA ILE A 261 15.40 -7.93 5.78
C ILE A 261 16.55 -6.93 5.65
N ASN A 262 16.52 -6.06 4.64
CA ASN A 262 17.53 -5.03 4.43
C ASN A 262 17.60 -4.01 5.58
N ASN A 263 16.47 -3.77 6.24
CA ASN A 263 16.40 -2.94 7.45
C ASN A 263 16.90 -3.67 8.71
N GLY A 264 17.24 -4.96 8.62
CA GLY A 264 17.64 -5.79 9.77
C GLY A 264 16.48 -6.11 10.71
N THR A 265 15.25 -6.11 10.21
CA THR A 265 14.03 -6.37 11.02
C THR A 265 13.27 -7.56 10.49
N SER A 266 12.88 -8.47 11.38
CA SER A 266 11.94 -9.55 11.03
C SER A 266 10.53 -9.03 10.96
N LEU A 267 9.75 -9.51 9.99
CA LEU A 267 8.31 -9.32 10.00
C LEU A 267 7.67 -10.10 11.15
N SER A 268 6.47 -9.68 11.54
CA SER A 268 5.61 -10.36 12.49
C SER A 268 5.14 -11.71 11.93
N GLY A 269 4.83 -12.65 12.81
CA GLY A 269 4.33 -13.96 12.40
C GLY A 269 3.09 -13.89 11.51
N ASN A 270 2.16 -12.98 11.80
CA ASN A 270 0.96 -12.79 10.98
C ASN A 270 1.30 -12.32 9.56
N SER A 271 2.27 -11.41 9.43
CA SER A 271 2.75 -10.94 8.13
C SER A 271 3.44 -12.06 7.35
N LEU A 272 4.32 -12.85 7.99
CA LEU A 272 4.95 -14.02 7.37
C LEU A 272 3.90 -15.01 6.81
N LEU A 273 2.87 -15.31 7.59
CA LEU A 273 1.78 -16.19 7.16
C LEU A 273 0.99 -15.61 5.98
N LYS A 274 0.79 -14.28 5.95
CA LYS A 274 0.06 -13.60 4.86
C LYS A 274 0.84 -13.59 3.56
N ILE A 275 2.17 -13.41 3.61
CA ILE A 275 3.01 -13.24 2.41
C ILE A 275 3.49 -14.55 1.77
N LEU A 276 3.53 -15.67 2.53
CA LEU A 276 4.12 -16.94 2.08
C LEU A 276 3.59 -17.38 0.71
N MET A 277 2.28 -17.57 0.58
CA MET A 277 1.69 -18.09 -0.64
C MET A 277 1.77 -17.11 -1.82
N PRO A 278 1.45 -15.81 -1.66
CA PRO A 278 1.65 -14.81 -2.72
C PRO A 278 3.08 -14.77 -3.26
N ILE A 279 4.10 -14.70 -2.37
CA ILE A 279 5.50 -14.65 -2.79
C ILE A 279 5.91 -15.98 -3.43
N SER A 280 5.57 -17.10 -2.81
CA SER A 280 5.91 -18.42 -3.33
C SER A 280 5.37 -18.63 -4.75
N SER A 281 4.15 -18.17 -5.05
CA SER A 281 3.54 -18.29 -6.38
C SER A 281 4.30 -17.54 -7.49
N LEU A 282 5.13 -16.55 -7.13
CA LEU A 282 5.97 -15.84 -8.10
C LEU A 282 7.05 -16.75 -8.70
N GLN A 283 7.41 -17.87 -8.08
CA GLN A 283 8.36 -18.82 -8.69
C GLN A 283 7.83 -19.44 -9.99
N LEU A 284 6.51 -19.42 -10.20
CA LEU A 284 5.86 -19.90 -11.42
C LEU A 284 5.75 -18.84 -12.52
N LYS A 285 6.12 -17.58 -12.23
CA LYS A 285 5.92 -16.43 -13.12
C LYS A 285 7.19 -15.59 -13.19
N ASN A 286 7.43 -14.93 -14.31
CA ASN A 286 8.50 -13.94 -14.36
C ASN A 286 8.03 -12.65 -13.69
N VAL A 287 8.71 -12.23 -12.63
CA VAL A 287 8.50 -10.91 -12.01
C VAL A 287 8.99 -9.85 -12.99
N LYS A 288 8.05 -9.18 -13.67
CA LYS A 288 8.35 -8.11 -14.62
C LYS A 288 8.27 -6.76 -13.93
N GLU A 289 9.21 -5.89 -14.28
CA GLU A 289 9.16 -4.47 -13.88
C GLU A 289 8.01 -3.77 -14.62
N SER A 290 7.21 -2.99 -13.88
CA SER A 290 6.11 -2.19 -14.44
C SER A 290 6.67 -1.06 -15.32
N ASP A 291 5.88 -0.58 -16.27
CA ASP A 291 6.31 0.51 -17.16
C ASP A 291 6.47 1.84 -16.40
N ASN A 292 5.64 2.09 -15.39
CA ASN A 292 5.76 3.25 -14.50
C ASN A 292 7.09 3.25 -13.75
N LEU A 293 7.51 2.09 -13.21
CA LEU A 293 8.77 1.97 -12.49
C LEU A 293 9.97 2.17 -13.42
N LYS A 294 9.90 1.65 -14.66
CA LYS A 294 10.95 1.89 -15.67
C LYS A 294 11.08 3.37 -16.01
N GLU A 295 9.97 4.07 -16.23
CA GLU A 295 9.98 5.51 -16.51
C GLU A 295 10.57 6.30 -15.34
N LEU A 296 10.12 6.02 -14.12
CA LEU A 296 10.60 6.70 -12.91
C LEU A 296 12.10 6.45 -12.66
N ARG A 297 12.55 5.20 -12.89
CA ARG A 297 13.96 4.81 -12.81
C ARG A 297 14.83 5.61 -13.78
N GLN A 298 14.36 5.81 -15.02
CA GLN A 298 15.07 6.60 -16.02
C GLN A 298 15.17 8.07 -15.63
N LYS A 299 14.07 8.67 -15.15
CA LYS A 299 14.05 10.09 -14.75
C LYS A 299 14.92 10.38 -13.53
N LEU A 300 14.90 9.50 -12.53
CA LEU A 300 15.61 9.69 -11.27
C LEU A 300 17.01 9.05 -11.25
N ASN A 301 17.42 8.38 -12.34
CA ASN A 301 18.68 7.63 -12.44
C ASN A 301 18.89 6.65 -11.28
N ILE A 302 17.84 5.93 -10.89
CA ILE A 302 17.87 4.99 -9.78
C ILE A 302 18.44 3.65 -10.27
N THR A 303 19.29 3.05 -9.45
CA THR A 303 19.78 1.68 -9.65
C THR A 303 19.22 0.81 -8.53
N PHE A 304 18.67 -0.34 -8.90
CA PHE A 304 18.21 -1.35 -7.95
C PHE A 304 19.24 -2.45 -7.84
N ASP A 305 19.39 -2.98 -6.64
CA ASP A 305 20.21 -4.17 -6.43
C ASP A 305 19.46 -5.37 -7.03
N GLU A 306 20.22 -6.39 -7.40
CA GLU A 306 19.61 -7.66 -7.80
C GLU A 306 18.93 -8.28 -6.59
N LEU A 307 17.66 -8.66 -6.79
CA LEU A 307 16.89 -9.35 -5.77
C LEU A 307 17.49 -10.73 -5.57
N ALA A 308 17.49 -11.21 -4.32
CA ALA A 308 17.72 -12.63 -4.09
C ALA A 308 16.71 -13.48 -4.89
N PRO A 309 17.09 -14.67 -5.37
CA PRO A 309 16.17 -15.57 -6.05
C PRO A 309 14.90 -15.79 -5.22
N VAL A 310 13.73 -15.71 -5.87
CA VAL A 310 12.44 -15.89 -5.18
C VAL A 310 12.35 -17.23 -4.45
N SER A 311 13.02 -18.27 -4.95
CA SER A 311 13.15 -19.56 -4.28
C SER A 311 13.85 -19.42 -2.92
N GLU A 312 14.98 -18.73 -2.85
CA GLU A 312 15.73 -18.53 -1.59
C GLU A 312 14.91 -17.74 -0.58
N ILE A 313 14.25 -16.67 -1.02
CA ILE A 313 13.35 -15.87 -0.18
C ILE A 313 12.19 -16.72 0.33
N THR A 314 11.61 -17.57 -0.51
CA THR A 314 10.52 -18.47 -0.10
C THR A 314 11.00 -19.51 0.92
N ASP A 315 12.23 -20.01 0.78
CA ASP A 315 12.84 -20.93 1.76
C ASP A 315 13.03 -20.23 3.10
N GLU A 316 13.56 -19.01 3.10
CA GLU A 316 13.75 -18.20 4.31
C GLU A 316 12.43 -17.94 5.05
N ILE A 317 11.35 -17.55 4.34
CA ILE A 317 10.03 -17.35 4.96
C ILE A 317 9.52 -18.64 5.61
N ARG A 318 9.70 -19.79 4.94
CA ARG A 318 9.29 -21.08 5.49
C ARG A 318 10.08 -21.45 6.73
N GLU A 319 11.38 -21.22 6.73
CA GLU A 319 12.25 -21.44 7.89
C GLU A 319 11.82 -20.57 9.07
N GLN A 320 11.59 -19.28 8.86
CA GLN A 320 11.08 -18.39 9.92
C GLN A 320 9.72 -18.84 10.47
N ILE A 321 8.80 -19.32 9.62
CA ILE A 321 7.52 -19.89 10.05
C ILE A 321 7.73 -21.13 10.94
N GLN A 322 8.68 -21.99 10.58
CA GLN A 322 9.02 -23.18 11.36
C GLN A 322 9.68 -22.85 12.70
N GLU A 323 10.64 -21.92 12.70
CA GLU A 323 11.38 -21.49 13.89
C GLU A 323 10.47 -20.82 14.92
N LEU A 324 9.52 -20.01 14.44
CA LEU A 324 8.52 -19.34 15.27
C LEU A 324 7.34 -20.24 15.64
N ALA A 325 7.34 -21.51 15.22
CA ALA A 325 6.26 -22.48 15.45
C ALA A 325 4.86 -21.95 15.02
N LEU A 326 4.79 -21.26 13.89
CA LEU A 326 3.55 -20.67 13.37
C LEU A 326 2.69 -21.67 12.57
N ASP A 327 3.12 -22.93 12.49
CA ASP A 327 2.48 -24.03 11.76
C ASP A 327 1.43 -24.80 12.59
N ASP A 328 0.88 -24.16 13.61
CA ASP A 328 -0.18 -24.72 14.45
C ASP A 328 -1.50 -24.91 13.70
N SER A 329 -1.85 -23.98 12.81
CA SER A 329 -3.10 -24.05 12.06
C SER A 329 -3.01 -25.01 10.88
N PHE A 330 -4.09 -25.75 10.63
CA PHE A 330 -4.17 -26.68 9.50
C PHE A 330 -3.91 -26.01 8.14
N LYS A 331 -4.39 -24.78 7.96
CA LYS A 331 -4.16 -24.00 6.73
C LYS A 331 -2.67 -23.77 6.47
N VAL A 332 -1.91 -23.35 7.49
CA VAL A 332 -0.47 -23.08 7.33
C VAL A 332 0.30 -24.35 6.97
N ARG A 333 -0.09 -25.50 7.56
CA ARG A 333 0.50 -26.81 7.21
C ARG A 333 0.31 -27.15 5.73
N LEU A 334 -0.90 -26.90 5.19
CA LEU A 334 -1.16 -27.07 3.77
C LEU A 334 -0.35 -26.08 2.92
N ASP A 335 -0.29 -24.81 3.30
CA ASP A 335 0.44 -23.77 2.57
C ASP A 335 1.95 -24.08 2.51
N LEU A 336 2.54 -24.68 3.55
CA LEU A 336 3.93 -25.15 3.54
C LEU A 336 4.17 -26.31 2.56
N ILE A 337 3.22 -27.25 2.45
CA ILE A 337 3.28 -28.35 1.46
C ILE A 337 3.08 -27.81 0.04
N LYS A 338 2.13 -26.88 -0.16
CA LYS A 338 1.84 -26.29 -1.47
C LYS A 338 3.01 -25.43 -1.98
N SER A 339 3.57 -24.56 -1.13
CA SER A 339 4.70 -23.70 -1.47
C SER A 339 5.97 -24.49 -1.79
N SER A 340 6.23 -25.60 -1.07
CA SER A 340 7.33 -26.52 -1.40
C SER A 340 7.07 -27.28 -2.70
N GLY A 341 5.94 -27.98 -2.78
CA GLY A 341 5.65 -28.92 -3.84
C GLY A 341 5.32 -28.27 -5.18
N PHE A 342 4.31 -27.41 -5.21
CA PHE A 342 3.83 -26.81 -6.46
C PHE A 342 4.72 -25.68 -6.96
N HIS A 343 5.12 -24.78 -6.07
CA HIS A 343 5.80 -23.55 -6.47
C HIS A 343 7.32 -23.73 -6.57
N SER A 344 7.94 -24.26 -5.52
CA SER A 344 9.39 -24.49 -5.47
C SER A 344 9.82 -25.77 -6.21
N LYS A 345 8.85 -26.62 -6.59
CA LYS A 345 9.08 -27.91 -7.26
C LYS A 345 9.99 -28.84 -6.44
N ASP A 346 9.94 -28.70 -5.12
CA ASP A 346 10.73 -29.45 -4.15
C ASP A 346 9.82 -30.50 -3.48
N ILE A 347 9.72 -31.65 -4.15
CA ILE A 347 8.92 -32.78 -3.69
C ILE A 347 9.46 -33.37 -2.38
N GLU A 348 10.77 -33.32 -2.14
CA GLU A 348 11.38 -33.87 -0.93
C GLU A 348 10.97 -33.05 0.29
N LYS A 349 11.05 -31.72 0.20
CA LYS A 349 10.61 -30.81 1.26
C LYS A 349 9.09 -30.88 1.47
N ALA A 350 8.30 -31.07 0.40
CA ALA A 350 6.85 -31.29 0.51
C ALA A 350 6.51 -32.58 1.27
N ILE A 351 7.21 -33.69 0.96
CA ILE A 351 7.06 -34.97 1.67
C ILE A 351 7.50 -34.83 3.13
N TYR A 352 8.59 -34.11 3.40
CA TYR A 352 9.03 -33.82 4.77
C TYR A 352 7.94 -33.13 5.59
N PHE A 353 7.33 -32.05 5.06
CA PHE A 353 6.22 -31.37 5.75
C PHE A 353 5.02 -32.30 5.93
N PHE A 354 4.64 -33.06 4.92
CA PHE A 354 3.58 -34.05 5.04
C PHE A 354 3.85 -35.06 6.17
N GLN A 355 5.06 -35.61 6.23
CA GLN A 355 5.47 -36.57 7.26
C GLN A 355 5.48 -35.94 8.66
N LYS A 356 5.91 -34.68 8.79
CA LYS A 356 5.88 -33.93 10.04
C LYS A 356 4.45 -33.74 10.56
N TYR A 357 3.50 -33.45 9.67
CA TYR A 357 2.14 -33.07 10.06
C TYR A 357 1.15 -34.23 10.16
N GLN A 358 1.34 -35.30 9.40
CA GLN A 358 0.37 -36.42 9.37
C GLN A 358 0.15 -37.05 10.74
N SER A 359 1.17 -37.09 11.62
CA SER A 359 1.07 -37.67 12.97
C SER A 359 0.37 -36.75 13.97
N LEU A 360 0.21 -35.46 13.63
CA LEU A 360 -0.44 -34.46 14.48
C LEU A 360 -1.95 -34.37 14.23
N ILE A 361 -2.44 -35.01 13.16
CA ILE A 361 -3.84 -34.94 12.74
C ILE A 361 -4.49 -36.30 12.99
N PRO A 362 -5.61 -36.37 13.74
CA PRO A 362 -6.29 -37.63 14.02
C PRO A 362 -6.72 -38.35 12.74
N GLU A 363 -6.61 -39.68 12.74
CA GLU A 363 -7.01 -40.50 11.61
C GLU A 363 -8.51 -40.37 11.31
N GLY A 364 -8.84 -40.36 10.02
CA GLY A 364 -10.21 -40.34 9.54
C GLY A 364 -10.89 -38.96 9.53
N THR A 365 -10.15 -37.90 9.87
CA THR A 365 -10.65 -36.52 9.84
C THR A 365 -10.55 -35.89 8.44
N GLN A 366 -11.40 -34.90 8.17
CA GLN A 366 -11.35 -34.14 6.92
C GLN A 366 -9.98 -33.47 6.71
N GLU A 367 -9.36 -32.99 7.78
CA GLU A 367 -8.01 -32.41 7.74
C GLU A 367 -6.98 -33.45 7.28
N GLN A 368 -7.05 -34.69 7.77
CA GLN A 368 -6.16 -35.76 7.33
C GLN A 368 -6.37 -36.08 5.85
N TYR A 369 -7.63 -36.14 5.40
CA TYR A 369 -7.95 -36.38 3.99
C TYR A 369 -7.44 -35.27 3.09
N ASN A 370 -7.65 -34.00 3.47
CA ASN A 370 -7.15 -32.86 2.73
C ASN A 370 -5.62 -32.86 2.67
N LEU A 371 -4.94 -33.16 3.78
CA LEU A 371 -3.48 -33.27 3.83
C LEU A 371 -2.96 -34.33 2.84
N LYS A 372 -3.55 -35.53 2.86
CA LYS A 372 -3.22 -36.65 1.95
C LYS A 372 -3.54 -36.31 0.50
N SER A 373 -4.68 -35.66 0.25
CA SER A 373 -5.07 -35.20 -1.08
C SER A 373 -4.05 -34.20 -1.62
N THR A 374 -3.66 -33.17 -0.86
CA THR A 374 -2.68 -32.17 -1.29
C THR A 374 -1.35 -32.81 -1.66
N ILE A 375 -0.79 -33.70 -0.83
CA ILE A 375 0.49 -34.34 -1.16
C ILE A 375 0.37 -35.28 -2.37
N SER A 376 -0.78 -35.93 -2.57
CA SER A 376 -1.06 -36.74 -3.77
C SER A 376 -1.07 -35.87 -5.03
N LEU A 377 -1.73 -34.70 -5.01
CA LEU A 377 -1.72 -33.76 -6.13
C LEU A 377 -0.32 -33.19 -6.39
N VAL A 378 0.42 -32.83 -5.35
CA VAL A 378 1.83 -32.39 -5.45
C VAL A 378 2.69 -33.47 -6.11
N THR A 379 2.46 -34.74 -5.76
CA THR A 379 3.18 -35.86 -6.34
C THR A 379 2.84 -36.05 -7.82
N VAL A 380 1.56 -35.95 -8.19
CA VAL A 380 1.12 -35.98 -9.60
C VAL A 380 1.72 -34.80 -10.38
N TYR A 381 1.75 -33.60 -9.77
CA TYR A 381 2.38 -32.42 -10.35
C TYR A 381 3.86 -32.67 -10.64
N ASP A 382 4.61 -33.24 -9.70
CA ASP A 382 6.03 -33.56 -9.90
C ASP A 382 6.22 -34.58 -11.04
N CYS A 383 5.37 -35.61 -11.09
CA CYS A 383 5.43 -36.64 -12.12
C CYS A 383 5.20 -36.04 -13.52
N ILE A 384 4.19 -35.15 -13.68
CA ILE A 384 3.98 -34.42 -14.93
C ILE A 384 5.17 -33.51 -15.19
N ASN A 385 5.58 -32.65 -14.24
CA ASN A 385 6.64 -31.65 -14.41
C ASN A 385 7.97 -32.26 -14.85
N LYS A 386 8.37 -33.42 -14.29
CA LYS A 386 9.62 -34.12 -14.61
C LYS A 386 9.50 -35.17 -15.71
N ASP A 387 8.29 -35.47 -16.17
CA ASP A 387 8.02 -36.61 -17.07
C ASP A 387 8.55 -37.94 -16.49
N ASP A 388 8.37 -38.15 -15.17
CA ASP A 388 8.85 -39.31 -14.39
C ASP A 388 7.69 -39.92 -13.58
N ASP A 389 7.45 -41.23 -13.69
CA ASP A 389 6.31 -41.92 -13.08
C ASP A 389 6.62 -42.56 -11.71
N LYS A 390 7.87 -42.48 -11.22
CA LYS A 390 8.33 -43.17 -10.00
C LYS A 390 7.44 -42.94 -8.79
N LEU A 391 6.92 -41.74 -8.63
CA LEU A 391 6.12 -41.36 -7.46
C LEU A 391 4.60 -41.54 -7.68
N LEU A 392 4.15 -41.97 -8.86
CA LEU A 392 2.73 -42.13 -9.13
C LEU A 392 2.05 -43.11 -8.18
N ARG A 393 2.70 -44.24 -7.88
CA ARG A 393 2.18 -45.24 -6.93
C ARG A 393 2.01 -44.67 -5.53
N LEU A 394 2.92 -43.77 -5.12
CA LEU A 394 2.79 -43.04 -3.86
C LEU A 394 1.53 -42.16 -3.91
N ALA A 395 1.36 -41.38 -4.98
CA ALA A 395 0.18 -40.53 -5.16
C ALA A 395 -1.14 -41.32 -5.09
N GLU A 396 -1.21 -42.48 -5.75
CA GLU A 396 -2.37 -43.39 -5.73
C GLU A 396 -2.65 -43.94 -4.33
N SER A 397 -1.60 -44.33 -3.59
CA SER A 397 -1.73 -44.89 -2.23
C SER A 397 -2.22 -43.87 -1.19
N LEU A 398 -1.99 -42.58 -1.45
CA LEU A 398 -2.38 -41.49 -0.55
C LEU A 398 -3.86 -41.12 -0.71
N VAL A 399 -4.53 -41.56 -1.77
CA VAL A 399 -5.95 -41.24 -1.99
C VAL A 399 -6.83 -42.06 -1.05
N PRO A 400 -7.57 -41.41 -0.13
CA PRO A 400 -8.48 -42.11 0.77
C PRO A 400 -9.52 -42.91 -0.02
N GLN A 401 -9.73 -44.17 0.34
CA GLN A 401 -10.80 -45.02 -0.24
C GLN A 401 -12.10 -44.92 0.56
N SER A 402 -12.02 -44.40 1.80
CA SER A 402 -13.16 -44.13 2.68
C SER A 402 -12.87 -42.86 3.49
N PRO A 403 -13.76 -41.83 3.48
CA PRO A 403 -14.92 -41.71 2.60
C PRO A 403 -14.47 -41.70 1.13
N VAL A 404 -15.44 -41.70 0.21
CA VAL A 404 -15.24 -41.66 -1.24
C VAL A 404 -14.02 -40.79 -1.61
N PRO A 405 -13.13 -41.26 -2.52
CA PRO A 405 -11.98 -40.49 -2.97
C PRO A 405 -12.35 -39.04 -3.28
N ALA A 406 -11.45 -38.07 -3.08
CA ALA A 406 -11.75 -36.69 -3.42
C ALA A 406 -11.67 -36.47 -4.95
N ALA A 407 -12.57 -35.66 -5.50
CA ALA A 407 -12.67 -35.45 -6.95
C ALA A 407 -11.38 -34.85 -7.51
N GLN A 408 -10.73 -33.97 -6.75
CA GLN A 408 -9.42 -33.40 -7.07
C GLN A 408 -8.32 -34.45 -7.33
N ASN A 409 -8.30 -35.57 -6.58
CA ASN A 409 -7.34 -36.65 -6.79
C ASN A 409 -7.64 -37.40 -8.08
N LEU A 410 -8.92 -37.73 -8.30
CA LEU A 410 -9.35 -38.44 -9.51
C LEU A 410 -9.10 -37.59 -10.76
N ALA A 411 -9.43 -36.31 -10.73
CA ALA A 411 -9.13 -35.32 -11.75
C ALA A 411 -7.62 -35.23 -12.04
N SER A 412 -6.78 -35.25 -11.00
CA SER A 412 -5.33 -35.26 -11.17
C SER A 412 -4.82 -36.49 -11.93
N PHE A 413 -5.40 -37.67 -11.70
CA PHE A 413 -5.03 -38.89 -12.42
C PHE A 413 -5.53 -38.90 -13.87
N VAL A 414 -6.70 -38.30 -14.16
CA VAL A 414 -7.16 -38.06 -15.54
C VAL A 414 -6.13 -37.22 -16.30
N LEU A 415 -5.67 -36.11 -15.69
CA LEU A 415 -4.63 -35.25 -16.26
C LEU A 415 -3.30 -36.01 -16.45
N TYR A 416 -2.85 -36.75 -15.44
CA TYR A 416 -1.60 -37.51 -15.52
C TYR A 416 -1.63 -38.54 -16.67
N HIS A 417 -2.67 -39.38 -16.73
CA HIS A 417 -2.76 -40.42 -17.75
C HIS A 417 -2.87 -39.83 -19.16
N GLY A 418 -3.61 -38.73 -19.32
CA GLY A 418 -3.64 -38.00 -20.58
C GLY A 418 -2.27 -37.44 -20.96
N TRP A 419 -1.54 -36.86 -20.00
CA TRP A 419 -0.18 -36.34 -20.22
C TRP A 419 0.83 -37.42 -20.61
N SER A 420 0.73 -38.60 -19.99
CA SER A 420 1.58 -39.76 -20.30
C SER A 420 1.23 -40.45 -21.64
N GLY A 421 0.18 -39.99 -22.34
CA GLY A 421 -0.29 -40.58 -23.60
C GLY A 421 -1.18 -41.81 -23.44
N ASP A 422 -1.69 -42.07 -22.23
CA ASP A 422 -2.62 -43.16 -21.94
C ASP A 422 -4.06 -42.61 -21.85
N SER A 423 -4.58 -42.21 -23.01
CA SER A 423 -5.92 -41.62 -23.13
C SER A 423 -7.03 -42.59 -22.71
N ASP A 424 -6.85 -43.89 -22.92
CA ASP A 424 -7.81 -44.92 -22.53
C ASP A 424 -7.92 -45.00 -21.00
N LYS A 425 -6.79 -45.01 -20.29
CA LYS A 425 -6.80 -44.99 -18.82
C LYS A 425 -7.32 -43.67 -18.27
N SER A 426 -7.01 -42.54 -18.92
CA SER A 426 -7.57 -41.23 -18.58
C SER A 426 -9.10 -41.24 -18.65
N LEU A 427 -9.66 -41.72 -19.77
CA LEU A 427 -11.11 -41.82 -19.97
C LEU A 427 -11.76 -42.83 -19.02
N TYR A 428 -11.09 -43.96 -18.75
CA TYR A 428 -11.55 -44.95 -17.78
C TYR A 428 -11.66 -44.35 -16.38
N VAL A 429 -10.62 -43.64 -15.92
CA VAL A 429 -10.63 -42.97 -14.61
C VAL A 429 -11.74 -41.92 -14.59
N TYR A 430 -11.87 -41.10 -15.63
CA TYR A 430 -12.94 -40.10 -15.72
C TYR A 430 -14.33 -40.73 -15.58
N ASN A 431 -14.67 -41.74 -16.38
CA ASN A 431 -15.99 -42.37 -16.38
C ASN A 431 -16.30 -42.99 -15.00
N LYS A 432 -15.35 -43.75 -14.45
CA LYS A 432 -15.51 -44.35 -13.11
C LYS A 432 -15.70 -43.29 -12.03
N SER A 433 -15.04 -42.15 -12.17
CA SER A 433 -15.12 -41.05 -11.20
C SER A 433 -16.42 -40.29 -11.32
N LEU A 434 -16.92 -40.07 -12.55
CA LEU A 434 -18.16 -39.37 -12.80
C LEU A 434 -19.35 -40.12 -12.19
N ASP A 435 -19.38 -41.45 -12.32
CA ASP A 435 -20.41 -42.30 -11.71
C ASP A 435 -20.51 -42.10 -10.20
N ILE A 436 -19.40 -41.78 -9.53
CA ILE A 436 -19.36 -41.55 -8.09
C ILE A 436 -20.02 -40.22 -7.68
N TYR A 437 -19.91 -39.17 -8.50
CA TYR A 437 -20.45 -37.83 -8.19
C TYR A 437 -21.70 -37.47 -8.98
N LEU A 438 -22.27 -38.41 -9.73
CA LEU A 438 -23.55 -38.24 -10.42
C LEU A 438 -24.74 -38.30 -9.46
N GLU A 439 -24.64 -39.08 -8.37
CA GLU A 439 -25.67 -39.20 -7.34
C GLU A 439 -25.07 -38.99 -5.94
N PRO A 440 -25.50 -37.98 -5.15
CA PRO A 440 -26.54 -37.00 -5.45
C PRO A 440 -26.07 -35.93 -6.46
N ARG A 441 -27.02 -35.43 -7.27
CA ARG A 441 -26.75 -34.38 -8.27
C ARG A 441 -26.42 -33.04 -7.61
N GLU A 442 -27.22 -32.61 -6.65
CA GLU A 442 -27.03 -31.33 -5.96
C GLU A 442 -25.80 -31.36 -5.03
N GLY A 443 -25.02 -30.28 -5.05
CA GLY A 443 -23.85 -30.08 -4.17
C GLY A 443 -22.55 -30.73 -4.66
N ASN A 444 -22.59 -31.42 -5.81
CA ASN A 444 -21.44 -32.09 -6.43
C ASN A 444 -20.99 -31.42 -7.75
N GLU A 445 -21.55 -30.25 -8.09
CA GLU A 445 -21.28 -29.52 -9.33
C GLU A 445 -19.79 -29.17 -9.44
N SER A 446 -19.15 -28.81 -8.33
CA SER A 446 -17.71 -28.49 -8.33
C SER A 446 -16.83 -29.71 -8.58
N ASN A 447 -17.17 -30.84 -7.93
CA ASN A 447 -16.47 -32.12 -8.10
C ASN A 447 -16.53 -32.60 -9.56
N ARG A 448 -17.73 -32.56 -10.16
CA ARG A 448 -17.92 -32.87 -11.58
C ARG A 448 -17.22 -31.87 -12.48
N GLY A 449 -17.24 -30.59 -12.13
CA GLY A 449 -16.51 -29.53 -12.83
C GLY A 449 -15.02 -29.81 -12.99
N MET A 450 -14.33 -30.24 -11.92
CA MET A 450 -12.91 -30.62 -11.97
C MET A 450 -12.65 -31.78 -12.94
N LEU A 451 -13.51 -32.80 -12.93
CA LEU A 451 -13.41 -33.97 -13.81
C LEU A 451 -13.63 -33.59 -15.27
N VAL A 452 -14.68 -32.80 -15.55
CA VAL A 452 -15.01 -32.31 -16.89
C VAL A 452 -13.89 -31.42 -17.43
N TYR A 453 -13.35 -30.51 -16.60
CA TYR A 453 -12.19 -29.69 -16.97
C TYR A 453 -10.99 -30.56 -17.33
N SER A 454 -10.70 -31.57 -16.52
CA SER A 454 -9.56 -32.48 -16.76
C SER A 454 -9.70 -33.25 -18.07
N LEU A 455 -10.89 -33.78 -18.35
CA LEU A 455 -11.16 -34.46 -19.62
C LEU A 455 -11.01 -33.51 -20.81
N ALA A 456 -11.57 -32.30 -20.70
CA ALA A 456 -11.44 -31.29 -21.77
C ALA A 456 -9.97 -30.93 -22.03
N ALA A 457 -9.17 -30.73 -20.97
CA ALA A 457 -7.74 -30.45 -21.10
C ALA A 457 -6.98 -31.60 -21.79
N VAL A 458 -7.33 -32.86 -21.49
CA VAL A 458 -6.76 -34.05 -22.14
C VAL A 458 -7.14 -34.13 -23.63
N SER A 459 -8.41 -33.87 -23.96
CA SER A 459 -8.86 -33.79 -25.36
C SER A 459 -8.11 -32.70 -26.15
N LEU A 460 -7.90 -31.54 -25.53
CA LEU A 460 -7.15 -30.44 -26.14
C LEU A 460 -5.66 -30.77 -26.33
N LEU A 461 -5.04 -31.49 -25.39
CA LEU A 461 -3.68 -32.02 -25.59
C LEU A 461 -3.61 -32.93 -26.83
N GLY A 462 -4.64 -33.74 -27.07
CA GLY A 462 -4.82 -34.55 -28.28
C GLY A 462 -5.25 -33.76 -29.54
N LYS A 463 -5.33 -32.43 -29.46
CA LYS A 463 -5.82 -31.53 -30.53
C LYS A 463 -7.28 -31.78 -30.94
N GLU A 464 -8.07 -32.42 -30.08
CA GLU A 464 -9.47 -32.76 -30.32
C GLU A 464 -10.41 -31.64 -29.85
N ILE A 465 -10.27 -30.45 -30.46
CA ILE A 465 -11.06 -29.27 -30.07
C ILE A 465 -12.58 -29.51 -30.15
N GLY A 466 -13.03 -30.28 -31.16
CA GLY A 466 -14.43 -30.65 -31.31
C GLY A 466 -14.94 -31.48 -30.14
N LEU A 467 -14.13 -32.42 -29.64
CA LEU A 467 -14.49 -33.22 -28.48
C LEU A 467 -14.57 -32.34 -27.22
N ALA A 468 -13.58 -31.47 -26.99
CA ALA A 468 -13.59 -30.55 -25.85
C ALA A 468 -14.83 -29.62 -25.85
N GLN A 469 -15.23 -29.10 -27.02
CA GLN A 469 -16.43 -28.29 -27.17
C GLN A 469 -17.72 -29.09 -26.90
N VAL A 470 -17.77 -30.34 -27.38
CA VAL A 470 -18.91 -31.24 -27.10
C VAL A 470 -18.98 -31.57 -25.60
N VAL A 471 -17.86 -31.87 -24.96
CA VAL A 471 -17.78 -32.11 -23.50
C VAL A 471 -18.31 -30.90 -22.73
N LYS A 472 -17.86 -29.68 -23.05
CA LYS A 472 -18.38 -28.44 -22.45
C LYS A 472 -19.89 -28.31 -22.67
N LYS A 473 -20.34 -28.37 -23.92
CA LYS A 473 -21.76 -28.16 -24.30
C LYS A 473 -22.67 -29.18 -23.61
N LYS A 474 -22.31 -30.46 -23.63
CA LYS A 474 -23.10 -31.53 -23.01
C LYS A 474 -23.10 -31.44 -21.50
N SER A 475 -22.02 -30.97 -20.89
CA SER A 475 -21.96 -30.77 -19.44
C SER A 475 -22.89 -29.64 -18.99
N MET A 476 -23.00 -28.57 -19.79
CA MET A 476 -23.96 -27.49 -19.54
C MET A 476 -25.42 -27.93 -19.77
N GLU A 477 -25.70 -28.59 -20.90
CA GLU A 477 -27.06 -29.08 -21.22
C GLU A 477 -27.63 -30.03 -20.16
N ASN A 478 -26.75 -30.77 -19.46
CA ASN A 478 -27.13 -31.72 -18.42
C ASN A 478 -26.91 -31.20 -16.99
N GLU A 479 -26.62 -29.90 -16.82
CA GLU A 479 -26.42 -29.27 -15.51
C GLU A 479 -25.34 -29.99 -14.65
N LEU A 480 -24.31 -30.53 -15.28
CA LEU A 480 -23.24 -31.24 -14.58
C LEU A 480 -22.27 -30.30 -13.87
N ILE A 481 -22.15 -29.07 -14.36
CA ILE A 481 -21.22 -28.04 -13.89
C ILE A 481 -21.96 -26.75 -13.53
N ASN A 482 -21.37 -25.93 -12.67
CA ASN A 482 -21.88 -24.60 -12.33
C ASN A 482 -21.23 -23.51 -13.21
N ASP A 483 -21.70 -22.27 -13.05
CA ASP A 483 -21.21 -21.09 -13.79
C ASP A 483 -19.69 -20.86 -13.63
N GLU A 484 -19.14 -21.15 -12.46
CA GLU A 484 -17.70 -21.02 -12.21
C GLU A 484 -16.89 -21.97 -13.12
N TRP A 485 -17.30 -23.23 -13.19
CA TRP A 485 -16.64 -24.24 -14.03
C TRP A 485 -16.91 -24.02 -15.53
N GLU A 486 -18.06 -23.48 -15.90
CA GLU A 486 -18.31 -23.01 -17.27
C GLU A 486 -17.31 -21.91 -17.67
N ALA A 487 -17.12 -20.91 -16.82
CA ALA A 487 -16.16 -19.83 -17.07
C ALA A 487 -14.73 -20.38 -17.20
N ARG A 488 -14.33 -21.31 -16.31
CA ARG A 488 -13.01 -21.97 -16.39
C ARG A 488 -12.81 -22.77 -17.67
N LEU A 489 -13.81 -23.53 -18.12
CA LEU A 489 -13.75 -24.25 -19.40
C LEU A 489 -13.69 -23.31 -20.60
N THR A 490 -14.37 -22.17 -20.52
CA THR A 490 -14.30 -21.13 -21.55
C THR A 490 -12.91 -20.54 -21.65
N ASN A 491 -12.29 -20.22 -20.51
CA ASN A 491 -10.91 -19.75 -20.47
C ASN A 491 -9.93 -20.81 -20.97
N LEU A 492 -10.10 -22.08 -20.60
CA LEU A 492 -9.29 -23.19 -21.12
C LEU A 492 -9.31 -23.26 -22.66
N LEU A 493 -10.50 -23.16 -23.27
CA LEU A 493 -10.64 -23.17 -24.73
C LEU A 493 -10.01 -21.94 -25.40
N LYS A 494 -10.08 -20.78 -24.74
CA LYS A 494 -9.44 -19.55 -25.20
C LYS A 494 -7.92 -19.66 -25.13
N ASP A 495 -7.38 -20.04 -23.97
CA ASP A 495 -5.95 -20.22 -23.74
C ASP A 495 -5.37 -21.24 -24.73
N TYR A 496 -6.10 -22.33 -25.01
CA TYR A 496 -5.72 -23.28 -26.05
C TYR A 496 -5.66 -22.64 -27.44
N GLY A 497 -6.65 -21.82 -27.81
CA GLY A 497 -6.64 -21.08 -29.08
C GLY A 497 -5.40 -20.20 -29.22
N ASP A 498 -5.09 -19.43 -28.19
CA ASP A 498 -3.90 -18.57 -28.13
C ASP A 498 -2.60 -19.40 -28.25
N ILE A 499 -2.54 -20.58 -27.60
CA ILE A 499 -1.40 -21.50 -27.70
C ILE A 499 -1.23 -22.05 -29.14
N VAL A 500 -2.32 -22.49 -29.78
CA VAL A 500 -2.29 -23.04 -31.14
C VAL A 500 -1.80 -21.97 -32.12
N GLU A 501 -2.29 -20.74 -32.01
CA GLU A 501 -1.85 -19.62 -32.83
C GLU A 501 -0.37 -19.28 -32.61
N ALA A 502 0.07 -19.21 -31.35
CA ALA A 502 1.45 -18.84 -31.01
C ALA A 502 2.50 -19.93 -31.29
N CYS A 503 2.07 -21.19 -31.47
CA CYS A 503 2.97 -22.33 -31.65
C CYS A 503 3.12 -22.82 -33.09
N ALA A 504 2.30 -22.36 -34.05
CA ALA A 504 2.43 -22.58 -35.51
C ALA A 504 3.35 -23.75 -35.95
N GLU A 505 2.86 -24.99 -35.81
CA GLU A 505 3.51 -26.29 -36.11
C GLU A 505 4.64 -26.78 -35.19
N ASP A 506 5.11 -25.99 -34.20
CA ASP A 506 6.06 -26.43 -33.17
C ASP A 506 5.34 -27.26 -32.09
N GLU A 507 5.35 -28.58 -32.28
CA GLU A 507 4.76 -29.55 -31.34
C GLU A 507 5.44 -29.54 -29.97
N GLY A 508 6.73 -29.26 -29.90
CA GLY A 508 7.48 -29.20 -28.64
C GLY A 508 7.05 -28.00 -27.80
N LYS A 509 6.91 -26.83 -28.43
CA LYS A 509 6.40 -25.62 -27.79
C LYS A 509 4.93 -25.78 -27.39
N PHE A 510 4.09 -26.34 -28.26
CA PHE A 510 2.70 -26.67 -27.94
C PHE A 510 2.59 -27.54 -26.69
N ARG A 511 3.36 -28.64 -26.64
CA ARG A 511 3.35 -29.57 -25.51
C ARG A 511 3.82 -28.89 -24.22
N LYS A 512 4.81 -27.99 -24.29
CA LYS A 512 5.28 -27.21 -23.14
C LYS A 512 4.21 -26.26 -22.60
N GLU A 513 3.50 -25.54 -23.47
CA GLU A 513 2.42 -24.64 -23.04
C GLU A 513 1.22 -25.41 -22.47
N MET A 514 0.85 -26.54 -23.08
CA MET A 514 -0.18 -27.44 -22.52
C MET A 514 0.23 -28.02 -21.16
N LYS A 515 1.53 -28.30 -20.95
CA LYS A 515 2.06 -28.72 -19.65
C LYS A 515 1.74 -27.68 -18.57
N THR A 516 1.91 -26.40 -18.89
CA THR A 516 1.57 -25.29 -17.98
C THR A 516 0.09 -25.31 -17.59
N ILE A 517 -0.83 -25.57 -18.54
CA ILE A 517 -2.26 -25.73 -18.23
C ILE A 517 -2.50 -26.86 -17.24
N PHE A 518 -1.91 -28.04 -17.48
CA PHE A 518 -2.10 -29.21 -16.62
C PHE A 518 -1.55 -28.96 -15.21
N LEU A 519 -0.35 -28.39 -15.11
CA LEU A 519 0.29 -28.05 -13.85
C LEU A 519 -0.51 -27.00 -13.07
N ASN A 520 -1.04 -25.96 -13.72
CA ASN A 520 -1.89 -24.95 -13.09
C ASN A 520 -3.24 -25.51 -12.63
N ALA A 521 -3.82 -26.46 -13.37
CA ALA A 521 -5.03 -27.13 -12.97
C ALA A 521 -4.84 -27.89 -11.65
N LEU A 522 -3.73 -28.61 -11.49
CA LEU A 522 -3.39 -29.32 -10.25
C LEU A 522 -3.26 -28.38 -9.05
N ILE A 523 -2.62 -27.22 -9.22
CA ILE A 523 -2.54 -26.19 -8.17
C ILE A 523 -3.93 -25.73 -7.77
N THR A 524 -4.77 -25.47 -8.78
CA THR A 524 -6.14 -24.95 -8.61
C THR A 524 -7.08 -25.97 -7.96
N PHE A 525 -6.88 -27.27 -8.21
CA PHE A 525 -7.68 -28.34 -7.63
C PHE A 525 -7.32 -28.65 -6.18
N SER A 526 -6.16 -28.22 -5.70
CA SER A 526 -5.77 -28.50 -4.33
C SER A 526 -6.73 -27.82 -3.35
N PRO A 527 -7.28 -28.56 -2.35
CA PRO A 527 -7.90 -27.94 -1.18
C PRO A 527 -6.84 -27.13 -0.45
#